data_AF-A0A954E2B0-F1
#
_entry.id   AF-A0A954E2B0-F1
#
_cell.length_a   1.000
_cell.length_b   1.000
_cell.length_c   1.000
_cell.angle_alpha   90.00
_cell.angle_beta   90.00
_cell.angle_gamma   90.00
#
_symmetry.space_group_name_H-M   'P 1'
#
loop_
_entity.id
_entity.type
_entity.pdbx_description
1 polymer ?
#
loop_
_entity_poly.entity_id
_entity_poly.type
_entity_poly.pdbx_seq_one_letter_code
_entity_poly.pdbx_strand_id
1 'polypeptide(L)'
;MDSVISLSWYVYILRCGDGSLYTGITREMERRWEQHNSGKGARYTRSRLPVQLVYWETQPDKSAALKREWAIKRLSKARKEDLVKSPCPRLPFPPPSENRQ
;
A
#
# COMPACT_ATOMS: atom_id res chain seq x y z
N MET A 1 17.82 -12.99 9.36
CA MET A 1 16.84 -13.73 10.20
C MET A 1 16.26 -12.64 11.08
N ASP A 2 15.16 -11.98 10.70
CA ASP A 2 13.81 -12.49 10.91
C ASP A 2 12.87 -12.13 9.73
N SER A 3 12.75 -13.05 8.78
CA SER A 3 11.60 -13.04 7.86
C SER A 3 10.38 -13.51 8.63
N VAL A 4 9.68 -12.57 9.27
CA VAL A 4 8.29 -12.77 9.67
C VAL A 4 7.46 -12.96 8.40
N ILE A 5 7.33 -14.21 7.95
CA ILE A 5 6.32 -14.61 6.99
C ILE A 5 4.98 -14.42 7.70
N SER A 6 4.47 -13.19 7.63
CA SER A 6 3.15 -12.88 8.17
C SER A 6 2.12 -13.62 7.31
N LEU A 7 1.39 -14.55 7.93
CA LEU A 7 0.24 -15.22 7.32
C LEU A 7 -0.90 -14.24 7.00
N SER A 8 -0.78 -13.00 7.46
CA SER A 8 -1.74 -11.92 7.25
C SER A 8 -1.69 -11.35 5.83
N TRP A 9 -2.84 -10.84 5.41
CA TRP A 9 -3.00 -10.04 4.20
C TRP A 9 -2.90 -8.58 4.55
N TYR A 10 -2.17 -7.81 3.76
CA TYR A 10 -2.08 -6.37 3.87
C TYR A 10 -3.11 -5.72 2.97
N VAL A 11 -3.85 -4.75 3.49
CA VAL A 11 -4.62 -3.80 2.70
C VAL A 11 -3.88 -2.47 2.76
N TYR A 12 -3.68 -1.81 1.62
CA TYR A 12 -2.87 -0.60 1.55
C TYR A 12 -3.46 0.46 0.63
N ILE A 13 -3.09 1.72 0.88
CA ILE A 13 -3.39 2.85 0.02
C ILE A 13 -2.08 3.50 -0.42
N LEU A 14 -1.91 3.64 -1.73
CA LEU A 14 -0.85 4.42 -2.35
C LEU A 14 -1.40 5.74 -2.86
N ARG A 15 -0.66 6.83 -2.64
CA ARG A 15 -0.91 8.13 -3.24
C ARG A 15 0.05 8.34 -4.40
N CYS A 16 -0.49 8.45 -5.60
CA CYS A 16 0.29 8.75 -6.80
C CYS A 16 0.62 10.25 -6.86
N GLY A 17 1.63 10.63 -7.67
CA GLY A 17 2.04 12.03 -7.84
C GLY A 17 0.96 12.98 -8.36
N ASP A 18 -0.10 12.46 -9.00
CA ASP A 18 -1.29 13.22 -9.43
C ASP A 18 -2.35 13.41 -8.31
N GLY A 19 -2.03 12.97 -7.08
CA GLY A 19 -2.94 13.01 -5.94
C GLY A 19 -4.06 11.96 -6.01
N SER A 20 -4.02 11.03 -6.96
CA SER A 20 -4.92 9.89 -7.00
C SER A 20 -4.56 8.87 -5.91
N LEU A 21 -5.59 8.19 -5.38
CA LEU A 21 -5.43 7.16 -4.36
C LEU A 21 -5.71 5.79 -4.98
N TYR A 22 -4.73 4.91 -4.92
CA TYR A 22 -4.84 3.50 -5.30
C TYR A 22 -4.97 2.65 -4.05
N THR A 23 -5.95 1.75 -4.03
CA THR A 23 -6.15 0.78 -2.93
C THR A 23 -5.94 -0.62 -3.46
N GLY A 24 -5.17 -1.43 -2.75
CA GLY A 24 -4.92 -2.82 -3.10
C GLY A 24 -4.68 -3.70 -1.89
N ILE A 25 -4.57 -5.00 -2.14
CA ILE A 25 -4.21 -6.00 -1.13
C ILE A 25 -3.01 -6.83 -1.57
N THR A 26 -2.21 -7.33 -0.62
CA THR A 26 -1.05 -8.18 -0.91
C THR A 26 -0.68 -9.02 0.32
N ARG A 27 -0.01 -10.16 0.10
CA ARG A 27 0.65 -10.91 1.19
C ARG A 27 2.12 -10.52 1.35
N GLU A 28 2.72 -10.01 0.28
CA GLU A 28 4.12 -9.61 0.21
C GLU A 28 4.16 -8.09 -0.03
N MET A 29 4.07 -7.31 1.05
CA MET A 29 3.97 -5.85 0.95
C MET A 29 5.28 -5.21 0.49
N GLU A 30 6.39 -5.65 1.07
CA GLU A 30 7.75 -5.24 0.70
C GLU A 30 8.06 -5.53 -0.76
N ARG A 31 7.93 -6.80 -1.18
CA ARG A 31 8.16 -7.22 -2.58
C ARG A 31 7.28 -6.48 -3.57
N ARG A 32 6.04 -6.12 -3.19
CA ARG A 32 5.13 -5.36 -4.06
C ARG A 32 5.49 -3.89 -4.10
N TRP A 33 5.90 -3.31 -2.99
CA TRP A 33 6.39 -1.94 -2.93
C TRP A 33 7.64 -1.75 -3.79
N GLU A 34 8.61 -2.68 -3.68
CA GLU A 34 9.79 -2.74 -4.54
C GLU A 34 9.45 -2.94 -6.01
N GLN A 35 8.48 -3.80 -6.35
CA GLN A 35 8.02 -3.98 -7.74
C GLN A 35 7.40 -2.71 -8.33
N HIS A 36 6.64 -1.95 -7.53
CA HIS A 36 6.10 -0.66 -7.96
C HIS A 36 7.20 0.39 -8.14
N ASN A 37 8.18 0.47 -7.24
CA ASN A 37 9.28 1.44 -7.32
C ASN A 37 10.36 1.10 -8.36
N SER A 38 10.58 -0.19 -8.66
CA SER A 38 11.53 -0.63 -9.70
C SER A 38 10.97 -0.55 -11.12
N GLY A 39 9.74 -0.05 -11.31
CA GLY A 39 9.12 0.09 -12.63
C GLY A 39 8.81 -1.24 -13.33
N LYS A 40 8.83 -2.37 -12.60
CA LYS A 40 8.44 -3.71 -13.07
C LYS A 40 6.99 -4.10 -12.72
N GLY A 41 6.27 -3.25 -11.98
CA GLY A 41 4.85 -3.40 -11.70
C GLY A 41 3.94 -3.19 -12.92
N ALA A 42 2.63 -3.30 -12.71
CA ALA A 42 1.61 -3.13 -13.74
C ALA A 42 1.82 -1.85 -14.57
N ARG A 43 1.52 -1.90 -15.88
CA ARG A 43 1.64 -0.79 -16.86
C ARG A 43 1.13 0.57 -16.35
N TYR A 44 0.19 0.56 -15.39
CA TYR A 44 -0.43 1.74 -14.77
C TYR A 44 0.46 2.50 -13.77
N THR A 45 1.42 1.84 -13.10
CA THR A 45 2.31 2.49 -12.10
C THR A 45 3.65 2.92 -12.68
N ARG A 46 3.95 2.57 -13.93
CA ARG A 46 5.21 2.92 -14.62
C ARG A 46 5.32 4.41 -15.00
N SER A 47 4.20 5.12 -15.05
CA SER A 47 4.10 6.52 -15.50
C SER A 47 3.62 7.50 -14.40
N ARG A 48 3.49 7.06 -13.14
CA ARG A 48 2.92 7.88 -12.04
C ARG A 48 3.73 7.81 -10.74
N LEU A 49 5.04 7.63 -10.88
CA LEU A 49 5.98 7.68 -9.78
C LEU A 49 6.30 9.14 -9.41
N PRO A 50 6.55 9.44 -8.12
CA PRO A 50 6.54 8.50 -7.00
C PRO A 50 5.13 8.16 -6.50
N VAL A 51 4.94 6.93 -6.06
CA VAL A 51 3.76 6.51 -5.30
C VAL A 51 4.15 6.41 -3.82
N GLN A 52 3.50 7.20 -2.97
CA GLN A 52 3.72 7.19 -1.53
C GLN A 52 2.77 6.19 -0.86
N LEU A 53 3.29 5.33 -0.02
CA LEU A 53 2.46 4.49 0.84
C LEU A 53 1.91 5.35 1.98
N VAL A 54 0.60 5.61 1.96
CA VAL A 54 -0.06 6.56 2.86
C VAL A 54 -0.95 5.88 3.91
N TYR A 55 -1.28 4.61 3.72
CA TYR A 55 -2.03 3.81 4.69
C TYR A 55 -1.76 2.32 4.48
N TRP A 56 -1.74 1.55 5.57
CA TRP A 56 -1.78 0.10 5.52
C TRP A 56 -2.35 -0.51 6.80
N GLU A 57 -2.94 -1.70 6.68
CA GLU A 57 -3.43 -2.50 7.81
C GLU A 57 -3.31 -3.99 7.49
N THR A 58 -3.19 -4.82 8.52
CA THR A 58 -3.21 -6.29 8.39
C THR A 58 -4.62 -6.84 8.52
N GLN A 59 -4.85 -7.96 7.86
CA GLN A 59 -6.09 -8.72 7.86
C GLN A 59 -5.76 -10.21 8.01
N PRO A 60 -6.61 -10.99 8.69
CA PRO A 60 -6.33 -12.38 9.00
C PRO A 60 -6.27 -13.27 7.75
N ASP A 61 -7.05 -12.96 6.72
CA ASP A 61 -7.18 -13.77 5.52
C ASP A 61 -7.54 -12.93 4.28
N LYS A 62 -7.54 -13.59 3.10
CA LYS A 62 -7.82 -12.96 1.80
C LYS A 62 -9.22 -12.38 1.74
N SER A 63 -10.20 -13.08 2.30
CA SER A 63 -11.60 -12.69 2.26
C SER A 63 -11.84 -11.45 3.11
N ALA A 64 -11.22 -11.39 4.30
CA ALA A 64 -11.20 -10.19 5.14
C ALA A 64 -10.54 -9.01 4.42
N ALA A 65 -9.39 -9.23 3.78
CA ALA A 65 -8.70 -8.21 2.99
C ALA A 65 -9.54 -7.69 1.82
N LEU A 66 -10.20 -8.57 1.05
CA LEU A 66 -11.07 -8.16 -0.05
C LEU A 66 -12.30 -7.38 0.42
N LYS A 67 -12.94 -7.82 1.51
CA LYS A 67 -14.06 -7.08 2.12
C LYS A 67 -13.63 -5.68 2.54
N ARG A 68 -12.44 -5.58 3.13
CA ARG A 68 -11.89 -4.30 3.59
C ARG A 68 -11.48 -3.40 2.44
N GLU A 69 -10.82 -3.94 1.42
CA GLU A 69 -10.50 -3.23 0.18
C GLU A 69 -11.76 -2.66 -0.48
N TRP A 70 -12.83 -3.46 -0.55
CA TRP A 70 -14.11 -3.03 -1.10
C TRP A 70 -14.76 -1.92 -0.25
N ALA A 71 -14.72 -2.04 1.08
CA ALA A 71 -15.20 -1.00 1.99
C ALA A 71 -14.44 0.32 1.76
N ILE A 72 -13.11 0.27 1.65
CA ILE A 72 -12.27 1.45 1.37
C ILE A 72 -12.59 2.03 -0.01
N LYS A 73 -12.75 1.19 -1.05
CA LYS A 73 -13.07 1.65 -2.41
C LYS A 73 -14.39 2.45 -2.44
N ARG A 74 -15.38 2.06 -1.64
CA ARG A 74 -16.68 2.74 -1.50
C ARG A 74 -16.64 4.03 -0.69
N LEU A 75 -15.55 4.33 0.03
CA LEU A 75 -15.40 5.60 0.73
C LEU A 75 -15.29 6.75 -0.28
N SER A 76 -15.88 7.89 0.08
CA SER A 76 -15.63 9.15 -0.64
C SER A 76 -14.15 9.54 -0.53
N LYS A 77 -13.67 10.37 -1.46
CA LYS A 77 -12.28 10.87 -1.42
C LYS A 77 -11.96 11.50 -0.06
N ALA A 78 -12.87 12.31 0.49
CA ALA A 78 -12.70 12.94 1.82
C ALA A 78 -12.47 11.90 2.93
N ARG A 79 -13.30 10.85 2.99
CA ARG A 79 -13.14 9.77 3.99
C ARG A 79 -11.86 8.95 3.81
N LYS A 80 -11.39 8.79 2.56
CA LYS A 80 -10.08 8.16 2.30
C LYS A 80 -8.93 9.02 2.82
N GLU A 81 -9.00 10.33 2.63
CA GLU A 81 -8.01 11.27 3.16
C GLU A 81 -8.02 11.30 4.70
N ASP A 82 -9.19 11.20 5.35
CA ASP A 82 -9.27 11.10 6.81
C ASP A 82 -8.66 9.79 7.33
N LEU A 83 -8.86 8.69 6.61
CA LEU A 83 -8.24 7.40 6.91
C LEU A 83 -6.71 7.48 6.82
N VAL A 84 -6.19 8.21 5.83
CA VAL A 84 -4.75 8.48 5.66
C VAL A 84 -4.18 9.39 6.74
N LYS A 85 -4.96 10.38 7.22
CA LYS A 85 -4.54 11.30 8.29
C LYS A 85 -4.50 10.66 9.66
N SER A 86 -5.21 9.54 9.84
CA SER A 86 -5.15 8.77 11.09
C SER A 86 -3.74 8.23 11.27
N PRO A 87 -3.19 8.23 12.49
CA PRO A 87 -1.83 7.77 12.75
C PRO A 87 -1.69 6.31 12.28
N CYS A 88 -1.01 6.13 11.15
CA CYS A 88 -0.70 4.81 10.64
C CYS A 88 0.39 4.21 11.51
N PRO A 89 0.28 2.93 11.91
CA PRO A 89 1.42 2.23 12.52
C PRO A 89 2.65 2.37 11.62
N ARG A 90 3.81 2.60 12.26
CA ARG A 90 5.11 2.68 11.58
C ARG A 90 5.27 1.44 10.71
N LEU A 91 5.74 1.61 9.48
CA LEU A 91 5.97 0.50 8.56
C LEU A 91 6.85 -0.56 9.25
N PRO A 92 6.50 -1.86 9.14
CA PRO A 92 7.27 -2.92 9.74
C PRO A 92 8.57 -3.19 8.97
N PHE A 93 8.75 -2.55 7.81
CA PHE A 93 9.94 -2.61 6.96
C PHE A 93 10.41 -1.18 6.63
N PRO A 94 11.72 -0.96 6.45
CA PRO A 94 12.25 0.34 6.09
C PRO A 94 11.68 0.81 4.74
N PRO A 95 11.50 2.12 4.53
CA PRO A 95 11.23 2.62 3.19
C PRO A 95 12.33 2.18 2.23
N PRO A 96 12.00 1.77 0.99
CA PRO A 96 12.98 1.40 -0.01
C PRO A 96 13.89 2.60 -0.14
N SER A 97 15.19 2.35 0.06
CA SER A 97 16.24 3.35 0.08
C SER A 97 15.98 4.37 -1.01
N GLU A 98 15.66 5.60 -0.59
CA GLU A 98 15.63 6.76 -1.47
C GLU A 98 16.97 6.72 -2.22
N ASN A 99 16.93 6.45 -3.53
CA ASN A 99 18.13 6.39 -4.34
C ASN A 99 18.85 7.73 -4.19
N ARG A 100 19.83 7.79 -3.28
CA ARG A 100 20.84 8.83 -3.28
C ARG A 100 21.75 8.52 -4.45
N GLN A 101 21.55 9.32 -5.49
CA GLN A 101 22.46 9.70 -6.57
C GLN A 101 23.14 8.56 -7.34
#